data_AF-A0AAE6P1A5-F1
#
_entry.id   AF-A0AAE6P1A5-F1
#
_cell.length_a   1.000
_cell.length_b   1.000
_cell.length_c   1.000
_cell.angle_alpha   90.00
_cell.angle_beta   90.00
_cell.angle_gamma   90.00
#
_symmetry.space_group_name_H-M   'P 1'
#
loop_
_entity.id
_entity.type
_entity.pdbx_description
1 polymer ?
#
loop_
_entity_poly.entity_id
_entity_poly.type
_entity_poly.pdbx_seq_one_letter_code
_entity_poly.pdbx_strand_id
1 'polypeptide(L)' 'MTWKSFVKDFYNDQIYTDLDVAGFVKNGQITSSDYKDITGKEYEASTE' A
#
# COMPACT_ATOMS: atom_id res chain seq x y z
N MET A 1 -4.69 -9.92 -13.63
CA MET A 1 -4.92 -9.05 -12.46
C MET A 1 -3.61 -9.00 -11.68
N THR A 2 -3.03 -7.82 -11.45
CA THR A 2 -1.76 -7.70 -10.70
C THR A 2 -2.04 -7.58 -9.20
N TRP A 3 -1.08 -8.01 -8.37
CA TRP A 3 -1.18 -7.88 -6.90
C TRP A 3 -1.49 -6.44 -6.47
N LYS A 4 -0.84 -5.44 -7.09
CA LYS A 4 -1.13 -4.02 -6.88
C LYS A 4 -2.61 -3.67 -7.06
N SER A 5 -3.24 -4.18 -8.13
CA SER A 5 -4.65 -3.87 -8.43
C SER A 5 -5.57 -4.38 -7.33
N PHE A 6 -5.26 -5.55 -6.77
CA PHE A 6 -6.00 -6.12 -5.64
C PHE A 6 -5.84 -5.24 -4.38
N VAL A 7 -4.61 -4.84 -4.02
CA VAL A 7 -4.38 -3.94 -2.87
C VAL A 7 -5.12 -2.61 -3.04
N LYS A 8 -5.12 -2.05 -4.26
CA LYS A 8 -5.82 -0.79 -4.57
C LYS A 8 -7.34 -0.91 -4.42
N ASP A 9 -7.92 -1.99 -4.93
CA ASP A 9 -9.35 -2.29 -4.83
C ASP A 9 -9.76 -2.41 -3.37
N PHE A 10 -9.03 -3.22 -2.59
CA PHE A 10 -9.28 -3.42 -1.17
C PHE A 10 -9.08 -2.15 -0.32
N TYR A 11 -8.13 -1.29 -0.70
CA TYR A 11 -7.96 0.01 -0.05
C TYR A 11 -9.13 0.94 -0.35
N ASN A 12 -9.61 0.97 -1.60
CA ASN A 12 -10.79 1.77 -1.99
C ASN A 12 -12.08 1.28 -1.30
N ASP A 13 -12.22 -0.04 -1.13
CA ASP A 13 -13.31 -0.66 -0.36
C ASP A 13 -13.13 -0.49 1.17
N GLN A 14 -12.11 0.25 1.62
CA GLN A 14 -11.78 0.47 3.03
C GLN A 14 -11.52 -0.82 3.83
N ILE A 15 -11.14 -1.91 3.14
CA ILE A 15 -10.72 -3.17 3.75
C ILE A 15 -9.28 -3.05 4.24
N TYR A 16 -8.43 -2.36 3.48
CA TYR A 16 -7.05 -2.06 3.87
C TYR A 16 -6.88 -0.61 4.31
N THR A 17 -6.11 -0.43 5.38
CA THR A 17 -5.69 0.88 5.87
C THR A 17 -4.32 1.28 5.29
N ASP A 18 -3.92 2.53 5.52
CA ASP A 18 -2.57 2.99 5.18
C ASP A 18 -1.47 2.11 5.80
N LEU A 19 -1.72 1.54 6.99
CA LEU A 19 -0.79 0.65 7.68
C LEU A 19 -0.68 -0.72 6.99
N ASP A 20 -1.80 -1.27 6.52
CA ASP A 20 -1.80 -2.52 5.75
C ASP A 20 -1.03 -2.33 4.44
N VAL A 21 -1.28 -1.23 3.73
CA VAL A 21 -0.56 -0.90 2.49
C VAL A 21 0.93 -0.69 2.76
N ALA A 22 1.29 -0.05 3.88
CA ALA A 22 2.67 0.10 4.32
C ALA A 22 3.32 -1.27 4.62
N GLY A 23 2.57 -2.20 5.22
CA GLY A 23 2.99 -3.57 5.46
C GLY A 23 3.35 -4.31 4.16
N PHE A 24 2.57 -4.13 3.09
CA PHE A 24 2.88 -4.70 1.78
C PHE A 24 4.15 -4.10 1.15
N VAL A 25 4.45 -2.82 1.42
CA VAL A 25 5.73 -2.20 1.02
C VAL A 25 6.88 -2.82 1.81
N LYS A 26 6.75 -2.92 3.14
CA LYS A 26 7.78 -3.53 4.00
C LYS A 26 8.08 -4.99 3.60
N ASN A 27 7.05 -5.72 3.20
CA ASN A 27 7.16 -7.11 2.76
C ASN A 27 7.63 -7.25 1.29
N GLY A 28 7.92 -6.14 0.59
CA GLY A 28 8.37 -6.14 -0.80
C GLY A 28 7.32 -6.59 -1.82
N GLN A 29 6.04 -6.63 -1.44
CA GLN A 29 4.95 -7.05 -2.33
C GLN A 29 4.49 -5.93 -3.26
N ILE A 30 4.69 -4.68 -2.84
CA ILE A 30 4.49 -3.46 -3.65
C ILE A 30 5.64 -2.48 -3.39
N THR A 31 5.83 -1.50 -4.27
CA THR A 31 6.86 -0.48 -4.08
C THR A 31 6.35 0.73 -3.29
N SER A 32 7.25 1.56 -2.78
CA SER A 32 6.90 2.86 -2.18
C SER A 32 6.19 3.80 -3.17
N SER A 33 6.46 3.67 -4.47
CA SER A 33 5.71 4.39 -5.52
C SER A 33 4.28 3.86 -5.67
N ASP A 34 4.08 2.56 -5.55
CA ASP A 34 2.74 1.97 -5.57
C ASP A 34 1.94 2.35 -4.34
N TYR A 35 2.56 2.41 -3.17
CA TYR A 35 1.93 2.95 -1.96
C TYR A 35 1.35 4.34 -2.23
N LYS A 36 2.16 5.25 -2.80
CA LYS A 36 1.72 6.61 -3.14
C LYS A 36 0.60 6.63 -4.17
N ASP A 37 0.59 5.72 -5.14
CA ASP A 37 -0.50 5.59 -6.13
C ASP A 37 -1.81 5.07 -5.52
N ILE A 38 -1.72 4.26 -4.45
CA ILE A 38 -2.87 3.65 -3.77
C ILE A 38 -3.45 4.59 -2.72
N THR A 39 -2.61 5.09 -1.82
CA THR A 39 -3.02 5.89 -0.65
C THR A 39 -3.02 7.39 -0.90
N GLY A 40 -2.33 7.85 -1.95
CA GLY A 40 -2.06 9.26 -2.20
C GLY A 40 -1.00 9.88 -1.27
N LYS A 41 -0.46 9.11 -0.33
CA LYS A 41 0.51 9.57 0.68
C LYS A 41 1.92 9.10 0.33
N GLU A 42 2.92 9.87 0.75
CA GLU A 42 4.30 9.37 0.66
C GLU A 42 4.48 8.20 1.64
N TYR A 43 5.20 7.17 1.20
CA TYR A 43 5.52 6.05 2.06
C TYR A 43 6.59 6.49 3.07
N GLU A 44 6.13 6.89 4.25
CA GLU A 44 7.00 7.09 5.40
C GLU A 44 7.20 5.73 6.06
N ALA A 45 8.32 5.08 5.75
CA ALA A 45 8.77 3.96 6.57
C ALA A 45 9.04 4.53 7.96
N SER A 46 8.05 4.47 8.87
CA SER A 46 8.30 4.73 10.28
C SER A 46 9.36 3.73 10.72
N THR A 47 10.58 4.24 10.81
CA THR A 47 11.74 3.59 11.40
C THR A 47 11.50 3.62 12.89
N GLU A 48 10.83 2.58 13.40
CA GLU A 48 10.91 2.22 14.82
C GLU A 48 12.22 1.47 15.09
#